data_AF-A0A8T7BR09-F1
#
_entry.id   AF-A0A8T7BR09-F1
#
_cell.length_a   1.000
_cell.length_b   1.000
_cell.length_c   1.000
_cell.angle_alpha   90.00
_cell.angle_beta   90.00
_cell.angle_gamma   90.00
#
_symmetry.space_group_name_H-M   'P 1'
#
loop_
_entity.id
_entity.type
_entity.pdbx_description
1 polymer ?
#
loop_
_entity_poly.entity_id
_entity_poly.type
_entity_poly.pdbx_seq_one_letter_code
_entity_poly.pdbx_strand_id
1 'polypeptide(L)'
;KKTVYETHPWVAENLFRAFCEARDMAISKFYDTDALHLTLPWLIDHVEEAWRELGKNYWAYGLEPNRVTIDAVGRYVYEQGLAPRIVTADEMFLDFSELAPTSK
;
A
#
# COMPACT_ATOMS: atom_id res chain seq x y z
N LYS A 1 -0.76 19.53 10.57
CA LYS A 1 0.16 18.66 9.80
C LYS A 1 0.08 18.89 8.28
N LYS A 2 -1.03 19.38 7.72
CA LYS A 2 -1.14 19.80 6.29
C LYS A 2 -0.13 20.87 5.86
N THR A 3 0.28 21.73 6.79
CA THR A 3 1.24 22.84 6.61
C THR A 3 2.56 22.42 5.96
N VAL A 4 3.09 21.23 6.27
CA VAL A 4 4.36 20.74 5.70
C VAL A 4 4.20 20.48 4.20
N TYR A 5 3.10 19.82 3.81
CA TYR A 5 2.78 19.56 2.41
C TYR A 5 2.49 20.86 1.65
N GLU A 6 1.75 21.78 2.25
CA GLU A 6 1.43 23.08 1.63
C GLU A 6 2.68 23.92 1.36
N THR A 7 3.69 23.83 2.22
CA THR A 7 4.96 24.56 2.07
C THR A 7 5.96 23.81 1.18
N HIS A 8 5.91 22.48 1.20
CA HIS A 8 6.83 21.60 0.46
C HIS A 8 6.05 20.46 -0.24
N PRO A 9 5.33 20.74 -1.35
CA PRO A 9 4.48 19.74 -1.99
C PRO A 9 5.22 18.47 -2.44
N TRP A 10 6.48 18.62 -2.86
CA TRP A 10 7.37 17.54 -3.27
C TRP A 10 7.66 16.51 -2.16
N VAL A 11 7.42 16.85 -0.89
CA VAL A 11 7.69 15.94 0.24
C VAL A 11 6.77 14.72 0.17
N ALA A 12 5.50 14.90 -0.18
CA ALA A 12 4.55 13.79 -0.23
C ALA A 12 4.94 12.78 -1.33
N GLU A 13 5.29 13.29 -2.51
CA GLU A 13 5.75 12.49 -3.63
C GLU A 13 7.04 11.72 -3.31
N ASN A 14 8.05 12.42 -2.79
CA ASN A 14 9.35 11.82 -2.48
C ASN A 14 9.24 10.76 -1.38
N LEU A 15 8.41 11.01 -0.35
CA LEU A 15 8.16 10.02 0.69
C LEU A 15 7.44 8.80 0.13
N PHE A 16 6.41 9.00 -0.69
CA PHE A 16 5.69 7.89 -1.32
C PHE A 16 6.63 7.00 -2.14
N ARG A 17 7.47 7.62 -2.99
CA ARG A 17 8.47 6.90 -3.79
C ARG A 17 9.47 6.16 -2.92
N ALA A 18 10.04 6.82 -1.91
CA ALA A 18 11.01 6.19 -1.00
C ALA A 18 10.43 4.99 -0.25
N PHE A 19 9.16 5.07 0.18
CA PHE A 19 8.51 3.94 0.84
C PHE A 19 8.15 2.80 -0.11
N CYS A 20 7.77 3.09 -1.36
CA CYS A 20 7.60 2.05 -2.38
C CYS A 20 8.91 1.30 -2.62
N GLU A 21 10.01 2.03 -2.84
CA GLU A 21 11.34 1.44 -3.04
C GLU A 21 11.78 0.60 -1.83
N ALA A 22 11.61 1.13 -0.61
CA ALA A 22 11.94 0.40 0.62
C ALA A 22 11.13 -0.90 0.78
N ARG A 23 9.82 -0.86 0.46
CA ARG A 23 8.96 -2.04 0.46
C ARG A 23 9.45 -3.07 -0.55
N ASP A 24 9.71 -2.66 -1.79
CA ASP A 24 10.11 -3.57 -2.86
C ASP A 24 11.48 -4.21 -2.57
N MET A 25 12.42 -3.45 -2.01
CA MET A 25 13.70 -3.97 -1.53
C MET A 25 13.54 -5.02 -0.43
N ALA A 26 12.55 -4.87 0.45
CA ALA A 26 12.28 -5.82 1.53
C ALA A 26 11.59 -7.08 1.01
N ILE A 27 10.52 -6.93 0.21
CA ILE A 27 9.68 -8.04 -0.25
C ILE A 27 10.37 -8.88 -1.31
N SER A 28 11.13 -8.27 -2.24
CA SER A 28 11.82 -9.00 -3.32
C SER A 28 12.77 -10.09 -2.81
N LYS A 29 13.20 -10.00 -1.55
CA LYS A 29 14.11 -10.93 -0.88
C LYS A 29 13.41 -12.06 -0.12
N PHE A 30 12.08 -12.04 -0.02
CA PHE A 30 11.37 -13.07 0.74
C PHE A 30 11.31 -14.42 0.01
N TYR A 31 11.43 -14.42 -1.31
CA TYR A 31 11.43 -15.64 -2.12
C TYR A 31 12.82 -15.91 -2.71
N ASP A 32 13.74 -16.33 -1.84
CA ASP A 32 15.05 -16.85 -2.22
C ASP A 32 15.19 -18.27 -1.65
N THR A 33 15.14 -19.28 -2.53
CA THR A 33 15.21 -20.70 -2.13
C THR A 33 16.62 -21.19 -1.85
N ASP A 34 17.65 -20.42 -2.25
CA ASP A 34 19.06 -20.78 -2.09
C ASP A 34 19.62 -20.20 -0.77
N ALA A 35 19.20 -18.99 -0.40
CA ALA A 35 19.63 -18.33 0.82
C ALA A 35 18.50 -17.51 1.46
N LEU A 36 17.86 -18.07 2.49
CA LEU A 36 16.80 -17.39 3.23
C LEU A 36 17.32 -16.09 3.86
N HIS A 37 16.74 -14.96 3.46
CA HIS A 37 17.08 -13.64 3.99
C HIS A 37 16.58 -13.39 5.42
N LEU A 38 15.63 -14.21 5.89
CA LEU A 38 15.13 -14.21 7.26
C LEU A 38 15.39 -15.57 7.88
N THR A 39 15.63 -15.62 9.20
CA THR A 39 15.91 -16.85 9.94
C THR A 39 14.66 -17.71 10.22
N LEU A 40 13.54 -17.43 9.54
CA LEU A 40 12.30 -18.16 9.70
C LEU A 40 12.42 -19.55 9.02
N PRO A 41 12.27 -20.67 9.76
CA PRO A 41 12.54 -22.00 9.22
C PRO A 41 11.67 -22.39 8.01
N TRP A 42 10.45 -21.86 7.93
CA TRP A 42 9.45 -22.18 6.90
C TRP A 42 9.10 -20.95 6.05
N LEU A 43 10.06 -20.04 5.86
CA LEU A 43 9.81 -18.76 5.20
C LEU A 43 9.13 -18.93 3.83
N ILE A 44 9.66 -19.83 2.99
CA ILE A 44 9.13 -20.05 1.64
C ILE A 44 7.70 -20.57 1.69
N ASP A 45 7.42 -21.57 2.53
CA ASP A 45 6.08 -22.11 2.69
C ASP A 45 5.08 -21.01 3.12
N HIS A 46 5.48 -20.14 4.03
CA HIS A 46 4.65 -19.01 4.48
C HIS A 46 4.46 -17.93 3.40
N VAL A 47 5.47 -17.66 2.57
CA VAL A 47 5.34 -16.72 1.45
C VAL A 47 4.39 -17.29 0.40
N GLU A 48 4.51 -18.57 0.06
CA GLU A 48 3.63 -19.22 -0.90
C GLU A 48 2.20 -19.34 -0.38
N GLU A 49 2.01 -19.59 0.91
CA GLU A 49 0.71 -19.53 1.58
C GLU A 49 0.08 -18.14 1.45
N ALA A 50 0.83 -17.09 1.80
CA ALA A 50 0.36 -15.72 1.64
C ALA A 50 -0.02 -15.41 0.19
N TRP A 51 0.76 -15.88 -0.79
CA TRP A 51 0.44 -15.69 -2.21
C TRP A 51 -0.81 -16.43 -2.66
N ARG A 52 -1.06 -17.64 -2.16
CA ARG A 52 -2.28 -18.39 -2.48
C ARG A 52 -3.53 -17.71 -1.93
N GLU A 53 -3.46 -17.23 -0.69
CA GLU A 53 -4.64 -16.67 0.01
C GLU A 53 -4.89 -15.20 -0.32
N LEU A 54 -3.82 -14.40 -0.49
CA LEU A 54 -3.90 -12.94 -0.61
C LEU A 54 -3.44 -12.42 -1.98
N GLY A 55 -2.91 -13.28 -2.84
CA GLY A 55 -2.25 -12.89 -4.08
C GLY A 55 -0.81 -12.38 -3.86
N LYS A 56 -0.09 -12.05 -4.93
CA LYS A 56 1.32 -11.62 -4.84
C LYS A 56 1.50 -10.16 -4.38
N ASN A 57 0.49 -9.32 -4.57
CA ASN A 57 0.54 -7.89 -4.24
C ASN A 57 -0.30 -7.56 -2.99
N TYR A 58 -0.12 -8.32 -1.91
CA TYR A 58 -0.86 -8.16 -0.65
C TYR A 58 -0.45 -6.90 0.13
N TRP A 59 0.70 -6.30 -0.19
CA TRP A 59 1.15 -4.98 0.31
C TRP A 59 1.05 -3.89 -0.77
N ALA A 60 -0.10 -3.82 -1.43
CA ALA A 60 -0.34 -2.83 -2.48
C ALA A 60 -0.25 -1.39 -1.93
N TYR A 61 0.67 -0.60 -2.47
CA TYR A 61 0.80 0.83 -2.18
C TYR A 61 0.21 1.63 -3.33
N GLY A 62 -0.30 2.82 -3.01
CA GLY A 62 -0.95 3.72 -3.96
C GLY A 62 -2.46 3.74 -3.80
N LEU A 63 -3.08 4.76 -4.38
CA LEU A 63 -4.53 4.96 -4.25
C LEU A 63 -5.30 3.98 -5.13
N GLU A 64 -4.95 3.87 -6.41
CA GLU A 64 -5.66 3.03 -7.38
C GLU A 64 -5.86 1.57 -6.96
N PRO A 65 -4.83 0.80 -6.56
CA PRO A 65 -5.05 -0.59 -6.15
C PRO A 65 -5.94 -0.72 -4.89
N ASN A 66 -6.08 0.35 -4.10
CA ASN A 66 -6.84 0.38 -2.86
C ASN A 66 -8.18 1.15 -2.98
N ARG A 67 -8.47 1.77 -4.13
CA ARG A 67 -9.57 2.72 -4.32
C ARG A 67 -10.93 2.12 -3.97
N VAL A 68 -11.21 0.92 -4.50
CA VAL A 68 -12.47 0.21 -4.25
C VAL A 68 -12.69 -0.02 -2.76
N THR A 69 -11.65 -0.41 -2.03
CA THR A 69 -11.72 -0.64 -0.58
C THR A 69 -11.94 0.66 0.18
N ILE A 70 -11.21 1.73 -0.17
CA ILE A 70 -11.32 3.04 0.50
C ILE A 70 -12.70 3.66 0.26
N ASP A 71 -13.22 3.62 -0.97
CA ASP A 71 -14.55 4.11 -1.29
C ASP A 71 -15.64 3.30 -0.57
N ALA A 72 -15.46 1.97 -0.46
CA ALA A 72 -16.36 1.13 0.32
C ALA A 72 -16.37 1.52 1.80
N VAL A 73 -15.19 1.79 2.39
CA VAL A 73 -15.09 2.30 3.77
C VAL A 73 -15.83 3.63 3.91
N GLY A 74 -15.61 4.58 3.01
CA GLY A 74 -16.30 5.88 3.03
C GLY A 74 -17.82 5.73 3.00
N ARG A 75 -18.34 4.81 2.18
CA ARG A 75 -19.76 4.47 2.12
C ARG A 75 -20.27 3.85 3.43
N TYR A 76 -19.62 2.82 3.94
CA TYR A 76 -20.10 2.12 5.14
C TYR A 76 -20.03 2.99 6.39
N VAL A 77 -19.01 3.84 6.54
CA VAL A 77 -18.90 4.80 7.65
C VAL A 77 -20.08 5.79 7.62
N TYR A 78 -20.51 6.22 6.44
CA TYR A 78 -21.71 7.05 6.30
C TYR A 78 -23.00 6.27 6.62
N GLU A 79 -23.18 5.07 6.07
CA GLU A 79 -24.35 4.22 6.30
C GLU A 79 -24.55 3.87 7.78
N GLN A 80 -23.45 3.74 8.53
CA GLN A 80 -23.46 3.47 9.98
C GLN A 80 -23.66 4.73 10.83
N GLY A 81 -23.82 5.91 10.22
CA GLY A 81 -23.99 7.18 10.92
C GLY A 81 -22.74 7.70 11.61
N LEU A 82 -21.55 7.19 11.26
CA LEU A 82 -20.27 7.60 11.82
C LEU A 82 -19.66 8.81 11.12
N ALA A 83 -20.15 9.14 9.91
CA ALA A 83 -19.78 10.35 9.18
C ALA A 83 -21.02 11.13 8.72
N PRO A 84 -20.95 12.47 8.63
CA PRO A 84 -22.07 13.30 8.18
C PRO A 84 -22.34 13.21 6.67
N ARG A 85 -21.40 12.65 5.90
CA ARG A 85 -21.48 12.45 4.44
C ARG A 85 -20.52 11.33 4.03
N ILE A 86 -20.69 10.85 2.81
CA ILE A 86 -19.70 9.99 2.14
C ILE A 86 -18.47 10.86 1.81
N VAL A 87 -17.27 10.33 2.09
CA VAL A 87 -15.98 10.91 1.73
C VAL A 87 -15.29 9.91 0.80
N THR A 88 -14.88 10.34 -0.39
CA THR A 88 -14.28 9.45 -1.39
C THR A 88 -12.77 9.30 -1.21
N ALA A 89 -12.19 8.31 -1.89
CA ALA A 89 -10.75 8.08 -1.90
C ALA A 89 -9.95 9.32 -2.35
N ASP A 90 -10.40 10.02 -3.39
CA ASP A 90 -9.75 11.23 -3.92
C ASP A 90 -9.81 12.43 -2.96
N GLU A 91 -10.82 12.47 -2.10
CA GLU A 91 -10.90 13.49 -1.06
C GLU A 91 -9.95 13.20 0.11
N MET A 92 -9.72 11.92 0.40
CA MET A 92 -8.89 11.50 1.53
C MET A 92 -7.40 11.51 1.21
N PHE A 93 -7.03 11.10 0.00
CA PHE A 93 -5.65 10.82 -0.39
C PHE A 93 -5.27 11.50 -1.69
N LEU A 94 -4.00 11.91 -1.76
CA LEU A 94 -3.38 12.30 -3.02
C LEU A 94 -3.08 11.04 -3.84
N ASP A 95 -3.26 11.13 -5.16
CA ASP A 95 -2.87 10.04 -6.04
C ASP A 95 -1.45 10.24 -6.57
N PHE A 96 -0.58 9.29 -6.25
CA PHE A 96 0.77 9.16 -6.77
C PHE A 96 0.96 7.78 -7.44
N SER A 97 -0.14 7.11 -7.81
CA SER A 97 -0.15 5.75 -8.36
C SER A 97 0.77 5.59 -9.57
N GLU A 98 0.90 6.64 -10.40
CA GLU A 98 1.82 6.68 -11.55
C GLU A 98 3.31 6.55 -11.16
N LEU A 99 3.66 6.81 -9.90
CA LEU A 99 5.03 6.76 -9.38
C LEU A 99 5.33 5.46 -8.63
N ALA A 100 4.30 4.67 -8.31
CA ALA A 100 4.52 3.35 -7.78
C ALA A 100 5.09 2.49 -8.92
N PRO A 101 6.27 1.89 -8.77
CA PRO A 101 6.74 0.92 -9.76
C PRO A 101 5.66 -0.15 -9.91
N THR A 102 5.16 -0.34 -11.13
CA THR A 102 4.35 -1.52 -11.46
C THR A 102 5.18 -2.73 -11.10
N SER A 103 4.85 -3.35 -9.97
CA SER A 103 5.35 -4.68 -9.62
C SER A 103 5.12 -5.57 -10.84
N LYS A 104 6.21 -5.95 -11.50
CA LYS A 104 6.17 -6.99 -12.54
C LYS A 104 5.91 -8.34 -11.91
#